data_AF-A0A4Q4Y3U7-F1
#
_entry.id   AF-A0A4Q4Y3U7-F1
#
_cell.length_a   1.000
_cell.length_b   1.000
_cell.length_c   1.000
_cell.angle_alpha   90.00
_cell.angle_beta   90.00
_cell.angle_gamma   90.00
#
_symmetry.space_group_name_H-M   'P 1'
#
loop_
_entity.id
_entity.type
_entity.pdbx_description
1 polymer ?
#
loop_
_entity_poly.entity_id
_entity_poly.type
_entity_poly.pdbx_seq_one_letter_code
_entity_poly.pdbx_strand_id
1 'polypeptide(L)'
;MGDGNTFTTPDPPHRSDSSSGSSDEDRDIHAPVPARPKYHSRKSSGTIIVPRDSRDSSDSGPVEMRFAPNDVRSMSPRRTSRDLEIMGREAREELHRHAKALQESLLMIFHRIEAVKEEHDKLDSNNKFLQKYIGDLMSTSKITSTTTRGRK
;
A
#
# COMPACT_ATOMS: atom_id res chain seq x y z
N MET A 1 -42.80 -11.76 18.43
CA MET A 1 -42.98 -12.07 17.00
C MET A 1 -42.67 -10.82 16.20
N GLY A 2 -41.79 -10.92 15.19
CA GLY A 2 -41.59 -10.00 14.04
C GLY A 2 -41.24 -8.55 14.37
N ASP A 3 -40.34 -7.83 13.70
CA ASP A 3 -39.93 -7.89 12.29
C ASP A 3 -38.45 -7.44 12.20
N GLY A 4 -37.55 -8.09 11.46
CA GLY A 4 -37.50 -8.01 10.01
C GLY A 4 -36.31 -7.14 9.59
N ASN A 5 -35.08 -7.65 9.77
CA ASN A 5 -33.84 -7.01 9.33
C ASN A 5 -33.88 -6.77 7.81
N THR A 6 -33.89 -5.50 7.38
CA THR A 6 -33.69 -5.13 5.97
C THR A 6 -32.20 -5.08 5.67
N PHE A 7 -31.73 -6.07 4.92
CA PHE A 7 -30.37 -6.14 4.41
C PHE A 7 -30.23 -5.14 3.26
N THR A 8 -29.63 -3.99 3.51
CA THR A 8 -29.31 -2.98 2.49
C THR A 8 -28.18 -3.50 1.60
N THR A 9 -28.50 -3.67 0.32
CA THR A 9 -27.59 -4.04 -0.77
C THR A 9 -26.52 -2.94 -0.95
N PRO A 10 -25.22 -3.26 -1.10
CA PRO A 10 -24.24 -2.24 -1.40
C PRO A 10 -24.30 -1.85 -2.89
N ASP A 11 -24.31 -0.55 -3.16
CA ASP A 11 -24.28 0.02 -4.50
C ASP A 11 -23.02 -0.40 -5.29
N PRO A 12 -23.10 -0.55 -6.63
CA PRO A 12 -21.95 -0.85 -7.46
C PRO A 12 -20.99 0.36 -7.53
N PRO A 13 -19.68 0.15 -7.71
CA PRO A 13 -18.70 1.24 -7.72
C PRO A 13 -18.94 2.19 -8.90
N HIS A 14 -19.21 3.45 -8.56
CA HIS A 14 -19.22 4.56 -9.49
C HIS A 14 -17.85 4.65 -10.19
N ARG A 15 -17.84 4.56 -11.52
CA ARG A 15 -16.64 4.81 -12.32
C ARG A 15 -16.22 6.26 -12.11
N SER A 16 -14.98 6.46 -11.64
CA SER A 16 -14.38 7.77 -11.49
C SER A 16 -13.96 8.29 -12.87
N ASP A 17 -14.77 9.18 -13.45
CA ASP A 17 -14.37 9.96 -14.61
C ASP A 17 -13.38 11.02 -14.14
N SER A 18 -12.10 10.71 -14.21
CA SER A 18 -11.01 11.63 -13.89
C SER A 18 -10.97 12.74 -14.94
N SER A 19 -11.60 13.87 -14.65
CA SER A 19 -11.27 15.13 -15.30
C SER A 19 -10.31 15.89 -14.40
N SER A 20 -9.03 15.84 -14.76
CA SER A 20 -7.99 16.67 -14.15
C SER A 20 -8.24 18.12 -14.55
N GLY A 21 -9.07 18.83 -13.79
CA GLY A 21 -9.17 20.29 -13.86
C GLY A 21 -8.00 20.88 -13.09
N SER A 22 -6.94 21.31 -13.78
CA SER A 22 -5.91 22.14 -13.16
C SER A 22 -6.51 23.52 -12.89
N SER A 23 -6.75 23.80 -11.62
CA SER A 23 -7.02 25.13 -11.12
C SER A 23 -5.74 25.95 -11.16
N ASP A 24 -5.62 26.86 -12.11
CA ASP A 24 -4.68 27.98 -12.07
C ASP A 24 -5.37 29.23 -12.61
N GLU A 25 -5.23 30.29 -11.82
CA GLU A 25 -5.86 31.59 -11.91
C GLU A 25 -5.55 32.37 -13.20
N ASP A 26 -6.55 33.15 -13.66
CA ASP A 26 -6.50 34.32 -14.54
C ASP A 26 -5.33 34.40 -15.56
N ARG A 27 -5.54 33.79 -16.74
CA ARG A 27 -5.05 34.33 -18.01
C ARG A 27 -6.09 34.11 -19.11
N ASP A 28 -6.64 35.21 -19.63
CA ASP A 28 -7.46 35.27 -20.84
C ASP A 28 -6.65 34.80 -22.06
N ILE A 29 -6.58 33.50 -22.28
CA ILE A 29 -6.09 32.90 -23.52
C ILE A 29 -7.31 32.58 -24.38
N HIS A 30 -7.75 33.55 -25.18
CA HIS A 30 -8.71 33.34 -26.27
C HIS A 30 -8.07 32.53 -27.42
N ALA A 31 -7.76 31.26 -27.15
CA ALA A 31 -7.45 30.30 -28.21
C ALA A 31 -8.71 29.45 -28.47
N PRO A 32 -9.21 29.37 -29.72
CA PRO A 32 -10.34 28.51 -30.02
C PRO A 32 -9.94 27.06 -29.76
N VAL A 33 -10.63 26.40 -28.82
CA VAL A 33 -10.43 24.98 -28.53
C VAL A 33 -10.69 24.21 -29.84
N PRO A 34 -9.69 23.51 -30.42
CA PRO A 34 -9.90 22.77 -31.65
C PRO A 34 -10.95 21.68 -31.41
N ALA A 35 -12.10 21.83 -32.05
CA ALA A 35 -13.19 20.88 -31.93
C ALA A 35 -12.76 19.55 -32.58
N ARG A 36 -12.76 18.49 -31.77
CA ARG A 36 -12.43 17.14 -32.24
C ARG A 36 -13.43 16.72 -33.33
N PRO A 37 -12.97 16.24 -34.51
CA PRO A 37 -13.85 15.70 -35.53
C PRO A 37 -14.77 14.63 -34.95
N LYS A 38 -16.08 14.73 -35.24
CA LYS A 38 -17.07 13.75 -34.77
C LYS A 38 -16.75 12.39 -35.38
N TYR A 39 -16.46 11.41 -34.52
CA TYR A 39 -16.29 10.03 -34.98
C TYR A 39 -17.63 9.52 -35.52
N HIS A 40 -17.61 8.90 -36.70
CA HIS A 40 -18.75 8.14 -37.20
C HIS A 40 -19.19 7.13 -36.13
N SER A 41 -20.49 7.06 -35.86
CA SER A 41 -21.05 6.11 -34.89
C SER A 41 -20.68 4.69 -35.32
N ARG A 42 -19.73 4.09 -34.62
CA ARG A 42 -19.35 2.69 -34.83
C ARG A 42 -20.39 1.84 -34.11
N LYS A 43 -21.01 0.89 -34.81
CA LYS A 43 -21.78 -0.19 -34.18
C LYS A 43 -20.90 -0.84 -33.12
N SER A 44 -21.40 -1.10 -31.91
CA SER A 44 -20.61 -1.78 -30.88
C SER A 44 -20.26 -3.16 -31.41
N SER A 45 -19.00 -3.36 -31.80
CA SER A 45 -18.45 -4.69 -31.99
C SER A 45 -18.62 -5.42 -30.66
N GLY A 46 -19.30 -6.56 -30.68
CA GLY A 46 -19.47 -7.40 -29.50
C GLY A 46 -18.14 -7.66 -28.81
N THR A 47 -18.23 -7.97 -27.52
CA THR A 47 -17.11 -8.17 -26.61
C THR A 47 -16.03 -9.08 -27.20
N ILE A 48 -14.77 -8.63 -27.19
CA ILE A 48 -13.57 -9.35 -27.68
C ILE A 48 -13.21 -10.56 -26.77
N ILE A 49 -14.05 -10.90 -25.80
CA ILE A 49 -13.77 -11.99 -24.85
C ILE A 49 -13.95 -13.32 -25.59
N VAL A 50 -12.82 -13.90 -25.97
CA VAL A 50 -12.72 -15.29 -26.40
C VAL A 50 -12.61 -16.15 -25.13
N PRO A 51 -13.50 -17.15 -24.92
CA PRO A 51 -13.38 -18.08 -23.81
C PRO A 51 -12.01 -18.78 -23.79
N ARG A 52 -11.41 -18.88 -22.61
CA ARG A 52 -10.05 -19.39 -22.41
C ARG A 52 -9.84 -20.84 -22.87
N ASP A 53 -10.93 -21.60 -22.95
CA ASP A 53 -10.94 -23.01 -23.36
C ASP A 53 -11.30 -23.21 -24.84
N SER A 54 -11.39 -22.13 -25.62
CA SER A 54 -11.56 -22.22 -27.07
C SER A 54 -10.37 -22.96 -27.69
N ARG A 55 -10.66 -23.88 -28.61
CA ARG A 55 -9.68 -24.76 -29.27
C ARG A 55 -8.54 -24.00 -29.97
N ASP A 56 -8.75 -22.73 -30.31
CA ASP A 56 -7.76 -21.84 -30.92
C ASP A 56 -6.73 -21.29 -29.89
N SER A 57 -7.06 -21.33 -28.60
CA SER A 57 -6.24 -20.80 -27.49
C SER A 57 -5.22 -21.81 -26.94
N SER A 58 -5.46 -23.11 -27.10
CA SER A 58 -4.58 -24.17 -26.59
C SER A 58 -3.55 -24.67 -27.60
N ASP A 59 -3.73 -24.37 -28.89
CA ASP A 59 -2.82 -24.78 -29.99
C ASP A 59 -1.82 -23.68 -30.39
N SER A 60 -1.94 -22.48 -29.81
CA SER A 60 -1.04 -21.37 -30.08
C SER A 60 0.13 -21.34 -29.08
N GLY A 61 1.14 -22.18 -29.34
CA GLY A 61 2.54 -21.84 -28.99
C GLY A 61 2.93 -20.47 -29.60
N PRO A 62 4.16 -19.93 -29.41
CA PRO A 62 4.53 -18.66 -30.02
C PRO A 62 4.21 -18.70 -31.52
N VAL A 63 3.10 -18.08 -31.91
CA VAL A 63 2.59 -18.13 -33.27
C VAL A 63 3.61 -17.37 -34.07
N GLU A 64 4.35 -18.08 -34.92
CA GLU A 64 5.24 -17.53 -35.92
C GLU A 64 4.36 -16.77 -36.93
N MET A 65 3.91 -15.60 -36.51
CA MET A 65 3.01 -14.75 -37.26
C MET A 65 3.83 -14.17 -38.39
N ARG A 66 3.75 -14.78 -39.58
CA ARG A 66 4.43 -14.29 -40.78
C ARG A 66 3.84 -12.93 -41.13
N PHE A 67 4.57 -11.87 -40.79
CA PHE A 67 4.18 -10.51 -41.11
C PHE A 67 4.29 -10.30 -42.63
N ALA A 68 3.29 -9.65 -43.23
CA ALA A 68 3.35 -9.28 -44.63
C ALA A 68 4.51 -8.29 -44.86
N PRO A 69 5.10 -8.24 -46.07
CA PRO A 69 6.26 -7.37 -46.36
C PRO A 69 6.05 -5.88 -46.04
N ASN A 70 4.79 -5.41 -46.00
CA ASN A 70 4.41 -4.03 -45.69
C ASN A 70 3.67 -3.87 -44.35
N ASP A 71 3.74 -4.87 -43.46
CA ASP A 71 3.09 -4.79 -42.15
C ASP A 71 3.85 -3.82 -41.24
N VAL A 72 3.22 -2.73 -40.84
CA VAL A 72 3.77 -1.73 -39.91
C VAL A 72 4.25 -2.33 -38.58
N ARG A 73 3.74 -3.50 -38.18
CA ARG A 73 4.16 -4.22 -36.97
C ARG A 73 5.54 -4.84 -37.09
N SER A 74 6.08 -5.03 -38.29
CA SER A 74 7.47 -5.47 -38.51
C SER A 74 8.47 -4.31 -38.41
N MET A 75 7.99 -3.07 -38.56
CA MET A 75 8.80 -1.85 -38.53
C MET A 75 8.94 -1.23 -37.13
N SER A 76 8.22 -1.76 -36.13
CA SER A 76 8.38 -1.34 -34.73
C SER A 76 9.56 -2.07 -34.09
N PRO A 77 10.48 -1.38 -33.39
CA PRO A 77 11.53 -2.04 -32.61
C PRO A 77 10.91 -2.99 -31.58
N ARG A 78 11.00 -4.29 -31.84
CA ARG A 78 10.57 -5.32 -30.89
C ARG A 78 11.74 -5.68 -30.00
N ARG A 79 11.55 -5.60 -28.67
CA ARG A 79 12.46 -6.26 -27.73
C ARG A 79 12.56 -7.73 -28.12
N THR A 80 13.78 -8.23 -28.31
CA THR A 80 13.97 -9.65 -28.61
C THR A 80 13.48 -10.47 -27.42
N SER A 81 13.02 -11.70 -27.62
CA SER A 81 12.57 -12.57 -26.52
C SER A 81 13.58 -12.66 -25.37
N ARG A 82 14.87 -12.63 -25.71
CA ARG A 82 16.00 -12.54 -24.78
C ARG A 82 15.97 -11.29 -23.89
N ASP A 83 15.63 -10.13 -24.43
CA ASP A 83 15.57 -8.88 -23.68
C ASP A 83 14.41 -8.87 -22.67
N LEU A 84 13.31 -9.56 -22.99
CA LEU A 84 12.19 -9.76 -22.07
C LEU A 84 12.55 -10.70 -20.92
N GLU A 85 13.31 -11.76 -21.20
CA GLU A 85 13.81 -12.68 -20.17
C GLU A 85 14.79 -11.98 -19.20
N ILE A 86 15.69 -11.14 -19.73
CA ILE A 86 16.64 -10.36 -18.92
C ILE A 86 15.88 -9.38 -18.03
N MET A 87 14.97 -8.58 -18.59
CA MET A 87 14.16 -7.63 -17.83
C MET A 87 13.32 -8.34 -16.75
N GLY A 88 12.74 -9.51 -17.07
CA GLY A 88 11.98 -10.30 -16.11
C GLY A 88 12.84 -10.88 -14.98
N ARG A 89 14.12 -11.15 -15.23
CA ARG A 89 15.08 -11.59 -14.21
C ARG A 89 15.51 -10.42 -13.32
N GLU A 90 15.89 -9.30 -13.91
CA GLU A 90 16.28 -8.09 -13.19
C GLU A 90 15.16 -7.58 -12.27
N ALA A 91 13.91 -7.57 -12.75
CA ALA A 91 12.77 -7.18 -11.92
C ALA A 91 12.59 -8.11 -10.71
N ARG A 92 12.80 -9.42 -10.87
CA ARG A 92 12.74 -10.39 -9.76
C ARG A 92 13.89 -10.20 -8.77
N GLU A 93 15.10 -9.98 -9.28
CA GLU A 93 16.28 -9.73 -8.45
C GLU A 93 16.13 -8.44 -7.63
N GLU A 94 15.60 -7.37 -8.24
CA GLU A 94 15.36 -6.11 -7.54
C GLU A 94 14.27 -6.26 -6.46
N LEU A 95 13.18 -6.99 -6.74
CA LEU A 95 12.17 -7.32 -5.73
C LEU A 95 12.77 -8.11 -4.55
N HIS A 96 13.62 -9.10 -4.84
CA HIS A 96 14.31 -9.86 -3.80
C HIS A 96 15.26 -8.98 -2.98
N ARG A 97 15.94 -8.04 -3.61
CA ARG A 97 16.82 -7.08 -2.95
C ARG A 97 16.04 -6.17 -2.00
N HIS A 98 14.92 -5.62 -2.46
CA HIS A 98 14.03 -4.81 -1.63
C HIS A 98 13.47 -5.59 -0.44
N ALA A 99 13.04 -6.83 -0.66
CA ALA A 99 12.53 -7.68 0.41
C ALA A 99 13.60 -7.94 1.49
N LYS A 100 14.85 -8.20 1.09
CA LYS A 100 15.97 -8.37 2.04
C LYS A 100 16.27 -7.10 2.83
N ALA A 101 16.35 -5.94 2.16
CA ALA A 101 16.59 -4.67 2.83
C ALA A 101 15.49 -4.36 3.86
N LEU A 102 14.24 -4.66 3.52
CA LEU A 102 13.12 -4.50 4.45
C LEU A 102 13.23 -5.47 5.65
N GLN A 103 13.60 -6.72 5.42
CA GLN A 103 13.80 -7.70 6.49
C GLN A 103 14.92 -7.26 7.45
N GLU A 104 16.05 -6.80 6.93
CA GLU A 104 17.15 -6.27 7.73
C GLU A 104 16.72 -5.04 8.54
N SER A 105 16.00 -4.11 7.90
CA SER A 105 15.45 -2.94 8.59
C SER A 105 14.49 -3.30 9.71
N LEU A 106 13.63 -4.31 9.50
CA LEU A 106 12.70 -4.78 10.53
C LEU A 106 13.45 -5.43 11.70
N LEU A 107 14.48 -6.23 11.42
CA LEU A 107 15.29 -6.85 12.46
C LEU A 107 16.03 -5.81 13.31
N MET A 108 16.57 -4.76 12.67
CA MET A 108 17.20 -3.65 13.37
C MET A 108 16.21 -2.91 14.29
N ILE A 109 15.00 -2.64 13.81
CA ILE A 109 13.95 -2.00 14.61
C ILE A 109 13.57 -2.89 15.79
N PHE A 110 13.43 -4.21 15.56
CA PHE A 110 13.13 -5.18 16.61
C PHE A 110 14.16 -5.13 17.75
N HIS A 111 15.46 -5.22 17.44
CA HIS A 111 16.51 -5.11 18.47
C HIS A 111 16.48 -3.78 19.22
N ARG A 112 16.17 -2.67 18.53
CA ARG A 112 16.05 -1.36 19.17
C ARG A 112 14.88 -1.31 20.15
N ILE A 113 13.75 -1.93 19.79
CA ILE A 113 12.58 -2.03 20.68
C ILE A 113 12.92 -2.88 21.91
N GLU A 114 13.60 -4.00 21.73
CA GLU A 114 14.02 -4.85 22.86
C GLU A 114 14.94 -4.10 23.83
N ALA A 115 15.95 -3.39 23.32
CA ALA A 115 16.85 -2.59 24.15
C ALA A 115 16.10 -1.52 24.97
N VAL A 116 15.17 -0.79 24.33
CA VAL A 116 14.34 0.20 25.01
C VAL A 116 13.43 -0.44 26.05
N LYS A 117 12.86 -1.61 25.76
CA LYS A 117 12.00 -2.35 26.69
C LYS A 117 12.78 -2.78 27.94
N GLU A 118 13.98 -3.33 27.78
CA GLU A 118 14.82 -3.72 28.92
C GLU A 118 15.23 -2.53 29.80
N GLU A 119 15.56 -1.39 29.18
CA GLU A 119 15.85 -0.16 29.92
C GLU A 119 14.61 0.35 30.66
N HIS A 120 13.45 0.31 30.01
CA HIS A 120 12.18 0.68 30.61
C HIS A 120 11.84 -0.20 31.81
N ASP A 121 11.99 -1.53 31.68
CA ASP A 121 11.75 -2.47 32.78
C ASP A 121 12.67 -2.18 33.98
N LYS A 122 13.93 -1.82 33.73
CA LYS A 122 14.86 -1.38 34.79
C LYS A 122 14.39 -0.08 35.44
N LEU A 123 14.04 0.94 34.66
CA LEU A 123 13.53 2.22 35.19
C LEU A 123 12.25 2.04 36.00
N ASP A 124 11.33 1.18 35.55
CA ASP A 124 10.10 0.84 36.27
C ASP A 124 10.39 0.14 37.60
N SER A 125 11.35 -0.79 37.62
CA SER A 125 11.77 -1.45 38.85
C SER A 125 12.34 -0.45 39.88
N ASN A 126 13.18 0.48 39.43
CA ASN A 126 13.76 1.52 40.26
C ASN A 126 12.69 2.51 40.75
N ASN A 127 11.75 2.88 39.88
CA ASN A 127 10.66 3.79 40.23
C ASN A 127 9.75 3.16 41.30
N LYS A 128 9.39 1.88 41.14
CA LYS A 128 8.66 1.12 42.18
C LYS A 128 9.43 1.09 43.50
N PHE A 129 10.75 0.87 43.46
CA PHE A 129 11.59 0.89 44.67
C PHE A 129 11.56 2.25 45.37
N LEU A 130 11.75 3.34 44.61
CA LEU A 130 11.72 4.71 45.14
C LEU A 130 10.34 5.06 45.74
N GLN A 131 9.25 4.72 45.04
CA GLN A 131 7.90 4.93 45.55
C GLN A 131 7.66 4.19 46.87
N LYS A 132 8.08 2.92 46.96
CA LYS A 132 7.99 2.15 48.21
C LYS A 132 8.80 2.81 49.33
N TYR A 133 10.05 3.19 49.06
CA TYR A 133 10.93 3.81 50.04
C TYR A 133 10.35 5.12 50.57
N ILE A 134 9.83 5.97 49.68
CA ILE A 134 9.17 7.23 50.05
C ILE A 134 7.90 6.93 50.86
N GLY A 135 7.10 5.94 50.46
CA GLY A 135 5.90 5.49 51.20
C GLY A 135 6.24 5.06 52.63
N ASP A 136 7.27 4.23 52.78
CA ASP A 136 7.75 3.74 54.09
C ASP A 136 8.27 4.91 54.95
N LEU A 137 9.03 5.84 54.37
CA LEU A 137 9.55 7.02 55.08
C LEU A 137 8.43 7.97 55.53
N MET A 138 7.43 8.20 54.69
CA MET A 138 6.27 9.02 55.05
C MET A 138 5.39 8.34 56.10
N SER A 139 5.22 7.02 56.03
CA SER A 139 4.46 6.24 57.02
C SER A 139 5.14 6.27 58.38
N THR A 140 6.45 5.98 58.43
CA THR A 140 7.25 6.03 59.67
C THR A 140 7.30 7.44 60.27
N SER A 141 7.41 8.49 59.45
CA SER A 141 7.40 9.89 59.89
C SER A 141 6.08 10.30 60.56
N LYS A 142 4.93 9.77 60.14
CA LYS A 142 3.63 10.02 60.79
C LYS A 142 3.53 9.33 62.15
N ILE A 143 4.11 8.13 62.28
CA ILE A 143 4.08 7.37 63.54
C ILE A 143 4.99 8.05 64.58
N THR A 144 6.22 8.43 64.22
CA THR A 144 7.17 9.04 65.16
C THR A 144 6.79 10.46 65.59
N SER A 145 6.12 11.24 64.72
CA SER A 145 5.69 12.61 65.03
C SER A 145 4.44 12.70 65.92
N THR A 146 3.61 11.65 65.97
CA THR A 146 2.42 11.60 66.83
C THR A 146 2.73 11.09 68.24
N THR A 147 3.71 10.20 68.39
CA THR A 147 4.15 9.70 69.71
C THR A 147 4.80 10.79 70.58
N THR A 148 5.42 11.81 69.99
CA THR A 148 6.09 12.88 70.74
C THR A 148 5.15 13.97 71.27
N ARG A 149 3.93 14.10 70.74
CA ARG A 149 2.95 15.12 71.19
C ARG A 149 2.08 14.70 72.38
N GLY A 150 2.13 13.43 72.80
CA GLY A 150 1.35 12.88 73.92
C GLY A 150 2.01 12.93 75.30
N ARG A 151 3.20 13.53 75.42
CA ARG A 151 3.91 13.72 76.71
C ARG A 151 4.02 15.22 77.03
N LYS A 152 2.94 15.84 77.47
CA LYS A 152 2.94 17.08 78.26
C LYS A 152 1.74 17.07 79.19
#